data_AF-A0A067LD22-F1
#
_entry.id   AF-A0A067LD22-F1
#
_cell.length_a   1.000
_cell.length_b   1.000
_cell.length_c   1.000
_cell.angle_alpha   90.00
_cell.angle_beta   90.00
_cell.angle_gamma   90.00
#
_symmetry.space_group_name_H-M   'P 1'
#
loop_
_entity.id
_entity.type
_entity.pdbx_description
1 polymer ?
#
loop_
_entity_poly.entity_id
_entity_poly.type
_entity_poly.pdbx_seq_one_letter_code
_entity_poly.pdbx_strand_id
1 'polypeptide(L)'
;MYDVLYTRAPINYSGTSFVRRAICFLCLACSLCGFAILFRHADVQIFKILVSRKYDKKVDISITYLLLAGAITLELYALLTILCSDWSVLYLIKEQRNKFVDAALQVFAHKVSRPPRWSNQIQQLNMLHYCISKEPTVLNKILNKLIRRIPKNTPCAQLLEGWDQRYKRFRLTQSVGVDDTLKELIIKQIEEVRGQRVWQAFTKRGEWALERYKCLDQFKWSIGTDHTNEANQQTSFGRAITIWHLATDVCYGRESSESKSTNKELSKRLSDYMMYLLAVRPHMLSIGTGSILFQGASKKLGEFLSVIISSPTDAATKKGKTDEKTMIQHFLEKLLQKSSEETVVRVSNKHNNVEISAESEYVIISSWNLVLDAKLLSELLIDREDKWSLLCSIWTEMLFYAASNCPWVHHTEQLRRGGGLITFAWILLNHETNKFNISMY
;
A
#
# COMPACT_ATOMS: atom_id res chain seq x y z
N MET A 1 -1.14 21.52 -10.60
CA MET A 1 -2.60 21.53 -10.87
C MET A 1 -3.39 20.93 -9.72
N TYR A 2 -3.25 19.64 -9.38
CA TYR A 2 -3.97 19.05 -8.24
C TYR A 2 -3.80 19.82 -6.93
N ASP A 3 -2.57 20.16 -6.56
CA ASP A 3 -2.31 20.98 -5.37
C ASP A 3 -2.98 22.35 -5.41
N VAL A 4 -3.11 22.95 -6.59
CA VAL A 4 -3.72 24.27 -6.73
C VAL A 4 -5.23 24.21 -6.53
N LEU A 5 -5.86 23.16 -7.04
CA LEU A 5 -7.31 23.04 -7.12
C LEU A 5 -7.91 22.33 -5.90
N TYR A 6 -7.20 21.36 -5.34
CA TYR A 6 -7.73 20.43 -4.34
C TYR A 6 -7.01 20.45 -3.00
N THR A 7 -5.94 21.25 -2.87
CA THR A 7 -5.26 21.41 -1.58
C THR A 7 -5.14 22.88 -1.21
N ARG A 8 -4.82 23.14 0.06
CA ARG A 8 -4.52 24.50 0.53
C ARG A 8 -3.14 24.97 0.08
N ALA A 9 -2.51 24.35 -0.92
CA ALA A 9 -1.19 24.74 -1.39
C ALA A 9 -1.10 26.23 -1.80
N PRO A 10 -2.05 26.83 -2.56
CA PRO A 10 -1.97 28.25 -2.91
C PRO A 10 -1.95 29.17 -1.68
N ILE A 11 -2.67 28.79 -0.62
CA ILE A 11 -2.71 29.52 0.65
C ILE A 11 -1.43 29.25 1.46
N ASN A 12 -0.96 28.01 1.48
CA ASN A 12 0.20 27.61 2.28
C ASN A 12 1.54 28.12 1.70
N TYR A 13 1.64 28.22 0.38
CA TYR A 13 2.82 28.74 -0.33
C TYR A 13 2.71 30.24 -0.66
N SER A 14 1.75 30.96 -0.07
CA SER A 14 1.66 32.42 -0.23
C SER A 14 2.74 33.13 0.61
N GLY A 15 3.13 34.33 0.18
CA GLY A 15 4.03 35.20 0.98
C GLY A 15 3.48 35.49 2.38
N THR A 16 2.15 35.64 2.52
CA THR A 16 1.51 35.85 3.83
C THR A 16 1.64 34.64 4.76
N SER A 17 1.54 33.42 4.22
CA SER A 17 1.76 32.18 4.97
C SER A 17 3.22 32.05 5.41
N PHE A 18 4.17 32.40 4.54
CA PHE A 18 5.59 32.43 4.90
C PHE A 18 5.86 33.38 6.07
N VAL A 19 5.38 34.63 5.99
CA VAL A 19 5.53 35.63 7.07
C VAL A 19 4.91 35.13 8.38
N ARG A 20 3.70 34.58 8.34
CA ARG A 20 3.03 34.06 9.53
C ARG A 20 3.79 32.88 10.16
N ARG A 21 4.35 31.98 9.35
CA ARG A 21 5.17 30.86 9.85
C ARG A 21 6.50 31.35 10.43
N ALA A 22 7.13 32.36 9.83
CA ALA A 22 8.32 32.98 10.38
C ALA A 22 8.05 33.62 11.75
N ILE A 23 6.93 34.34 11.89
CA ILE A 23 6.48 34.88 13.19
C ILE A 23 6.25 33.75 14.20
N CYS A 24 5.54 32.68 13.81
CA CYS A 24 5.30 31.52 14.67
C CYS A 24 6.60 30.89 15.16
N PHE A 25 7.55 30.65 14.25
CA PHE A 25 8.88 30.11 14.57
C PHE A 25 9.63 31.00 15.56
N LEU A 26 9.64 32.33 15.34
CA LEU A 26 10.29 33.29 16.23
C LEU A 26 9.62 33.28 17.62
N CYS A 27 8.29 33.26 17.69
CA CYS A 27 7.56 33.16 18.97
C CYS A 27 7.88 31.87 19.72
N LEU A 28 7.97 30.72 19.03
CA LEU A 28 8.34 29.45 19.64
C LEU A 28 9.80 29.44 20.13
N ALA A 29 10.72 30.01 19.35
CA ALA A 29 12.11 30.17 19.77
C ALA A 29 12.22 31.07 21.01
N CYS A 30 11.51 32.20 21.02
CA CYS A 30 11.42 33.08 22.20
C CYS A 30 10.82 32.36 23.41
N SER A 31 9.79 31.53 23.22
CA SER A 31 9.19 30.71 24.29
C SER A 31 10.19 29.70 24.85
N LEU A 32 10.95 29.02 23.99
CA LEU A 32 12.02 28.11 24.41
C LEU A 32 13.13 28.85 25.18
N CYS A 33 13.56 30.02 24.70
CA CYS A 33 14.53 30.85 25.40
C CYS A 33 13.99 31.34 26.76
N GLY A 34 12.74 31.82 26.81
CA GLY A 34 12.08 32.26 28.04
C GLY A 34 11.93 31.13 29.05
N PHE A 35 11.51 29.94 28.60
CA PHE A 35 11.45 28.74 29.43
C PHE A 35 12.83 28.35 29.95
N ALA A 36 13.86 28.38 29.10
CA ALA A 36 15.24 28.11 29.52
C ALA A 36 15.74 29.12 30.56
N ILE A 37 15.45 30.41 30.39
CA ILE A 37 15.82 31.47 31.35
C ILE A 37 15.08 31.29 32.67
N LEU A 38 13.76 31.05 32.64
CA LEU A 38 12.94 30.84 33.83
C LEU A 38 13.45 29.65 34.65
N PHE A 39 13.73 28.50 34.02
CA PHE A 39 14.20 27.31 34.74
C PHE A 39 15.70 27.31 35.04
N ARG A 40 16.50 28.18 34.41
CA ARG A 40 17.91 28.43 34.75
C ARG A 40 18.08 29.39 35.93
N HIS A 41 17.19 30.39 36.07
CA HIS A 41 17.21 31.37 37.16
C HIS A 41 16.28 31.03 38.33
N ALA A 42 15.37 30.07 38.19
CA ALA A 42 14.43 29.64 39.25
C ALA A 42 15.08 28.77 40.33
N ASP A 43 16.30 29.09 40.77
CA ASP A 43 16.97 28.31 41.80
C ASP A 43 16.45 28.58 43.23
N VAL A 44 15.66 29.63 43.51
CA VAL A 44 15.20 29.86 44.91
C VAL A 44 13.81 30.51 45.10
N GLN A 45 13.41 31.53 44.33
CA GLN A 45 12.28 32.39 44.75
C GLN A 45 10.92 32.02 44.13
N ILE A 46 10.84 31.84 42.79
CA ILE A 46 9.58 31.51 42.08
C ILE A 46 9.12 30.07 42.37
N PHE A 47 10.08 29.18 42.65
CA PHE A 47 9.82 27.79 43.03
C PHE A 47 9.00 27.69 44.32
N LYS A 48 9.04 28.69 45.22
CA LYS A 48 8.25 28.67 46.46
C LYS A 48 6.78 29.08 46.24
N ILE A 49 6.51 29.94 45.25
CA ILE A 49 5.18 30.53 44.99
C ILE A 49 4.29 29.60 44.15
N LEU A 50 4.87 28.76 43.29
CA LEU A 50 4.15 27.76 42.50
C LEU A 50 3.98 26.38 43.19
N VAL A 51 4.50 26.21 44.42
CA VAL A 51 4.62 24.91 45.12
C VAL A 51 3.40 24.57 45.97
N SER A 52 2.37 23.99 45.33
CA SER A 52 1.31 23.29 46.08
C SER A 52 0.85 21.96 45.48
N ARG A 53 1.51 21.42 44.44
CA ARG A 53 1.10 20.12 43.85
C ARG A 53 2.24 19.11 43.72
N LYS A 54 1.91 17.89 44.15
CA LYS A 54 2.71 16.68 44.33
C LYS A 54 2.97 15.97 42.99
N TYR A 55 3.65 16.63 42.05
CA TYR A 55 4.02 16.08 40.73
C TYR A 55 5.55 16.06 40.54
N ASP A 56 6.05 15.07 39.78
CA ASP A 56 7.49 14.88 39.52
C ASP A 56 8.02 15.91 38.51
N LYS A 57 8.54 17.00 39.05
CA LYS A 57 8.92 18.23 38.34
C LYS A 57 9.95 18.02 37.22
N LYS A 58 10.82 17.02 37.34
CA LYS A 58 11.85 16.74 36.31
C LYS A 58 11.21 16.21 35.03
N VAL A 59 10.13 15.45 35.16
CA VAL A 59 9.41 14.85 34.04
C VAL A 59 8.69 15.95 33.24
N ASP A 60 7.97 16.85 33.90
CA ASP A 60 7.23 17.93 33.23
C ASP A 60 8.16 18.93 32.52
N ILE A 61 9.31 19.27 33.12
CA ILE A 61 10.32 20.11 32.48
C ILE A 61 10.87 19.41 31.22
N SER A 62 11.18 18.12 31.32
CA SER A 62 11.68 17.32 30.20
C SER A 62 10.64 17.21 29.08
N ILE A 63 9.37 16.98 29.42
CA ILE A 63 8.26 16.95 28.46
C ILE A 63 8.12 18.32 27.78
N THR A 64 8.19 19.41 28.52
CA THR A 64 8.04 20.77 27.95
C THR A 64 9.15 21.08 26.96
N TYR A 65 10.40 20.76 27.30
CA TYR A 65 11.53 20.90 26.36
C TYR A 65 11.34 20.05 25.11
N LEU A 66 10.91 18.79 25.27
CA LEU A 66 10.67 17.88 24.16
C LEU A 66 9.57 18.38 23.23
N LEU A 67 8.47 18.92 23.77
CA LEU A 67 7.38 19.51 23.00
C LEU A 67 7.80 20.78 22.27
N LEU A 68 8.50 21.71 22.94
CA LEU A 68 8.97 22.96 22.31
C LEU A 68 10.01 22.68 21.22
N ALA A 69 10.98 21.80 21.48
CA ALA A 69 11.96 21.39 20.47
C ALA A 69 11.29 20.71 19.27
N GLY A 70 10.31 19.84 19.52
CA GLY A 70 9.51 19.22 18.46
C GLY A 70 8.74 20.24 17.62
N ALA A 71 8.07 21.20 18.26
CA ALA A 71 7.32 22.26 17.58
C ALA A 71 8.22 23.16 16.72
N ILE A 72 9.37 23.59 17.26
CA ILE A 72 10.36 24.39 16.52
C ILE A 72 10.90 23.61 15.31
N THR A 73 11.20 22.31 15.49
CA THR A 73 11.68 21.45 14.41
C THR A 73 10.63 21.31 13.30
N LEU A 74 9.36 21.13 13.65
CA LEU A 74 8.26 21.05 12.68
C LEU A 74 8.03 22.36 11.92
N GLU A 75 8.10 23.51 12.59
CA GLU A 75 7.98 24.81 11.91
C GLU A 75 9.19 25.11 11.02
N LEU A 76 10.39 24.79 11.47
CA LEU A 76 11.60 24.90 10.64
C LEU A 76 11.49 24.02 9.40
N TYR A 77 11.04 22.77 9.55
CA TYR A 77 10.78 21.86 8.44
C TYR A 77 9.74 22.42 7.46
N ALA A 78 8.64 23.00 7.97
CA ALA A 78 7.61 23.61 7.13
C ALA A 78 8.14 24.83 6.36
N LEU A 79 8.92 25.69 7.00
CA LEU A 79 9.58 26.83 6.36
C LEU A 79 10.56 26.37 5.27
N LEU A 80 11.39 25.37 5.54
CA LEU A 80 12.30 24.79 4.56
C LEU A 80 11.55 24.17 3.38
N THR A 81 10.45 23.46 3.64
CA THR A 81 9.61 22.87 2.60
C THR A 81 9.01 23.93 1.70
N ILE A 82 8.54 25.05 2.27
CA ILE A 82 8.05 26.19 1.48
C ILE A 82 9.19 26.78 0.65
N LEU A 83 10.33 27.13 1.26
CA LEU A 83 11.46 27.77 0.60
C LEU A 83 12.04 26.93 -0.55
N CYS A 84 12.12 25.61 -0.36
CA CYS A 84 12.67 24.67 -1.34
C CYS A 84 11.59 24.02 -2.24
N SER A 85 10.39 24.60 -2.34
CA SER A 85 9.34 24.08 -3.23
C SER A 85 9.40 24.70 -4.63
N ASP A 86 8.91 23.95 -5.63
CA ASP A 86 8.71 24.43 -7.00
C ASP A 86 7.87 25.71 -7.04
N TRP A 87 6.86 25.83 -6.16
CA TRP A 87 5.98 27.00 -6.07
C TRP A 87 6.72 28.27 -5.64
N SER A 88 7.62 28.16 -4.65
CA SER A 88 8.40 29.31 -4.19
C SER A 88 9.42 29.76 -5.24
N VAL A 89 10.05 28.82 -5.95
CA VAL A 89 10.93 29.16 -7.08
C VAL A 89 10.14 29.88 -8.18
N LEU A 90 8.96 29.38 -8.56
CA LEU A 90 8.10 30.04 -9.56
C LEU A 90 7.62 31.43 -9.10
N TYR A 91 7.29 31.57 -7.82
CA TYR A 91 6.91 32.86 -7.24
C TYR A 91 8.08 33.87 -7.29
N LEU A 92 9.29 33.45 -6.92
CA LEU A 92 10.50 34.28 -6.98
C LEU A 92 10.87 34.66 -8.42
N ILE A 93 10.69 33.75 -9.40
CA ILE A 93 10.86 34.06 -10.83
C ILE A 93 9.88 35.14 -11.28
N LYS A 94 8.60 35.04 -10.86
CA LYS A 94 7.56 35.99 -11.26
C LYS A 94 7.77 37.39 -10.65
N GLU A 95 8.30 37.44 -9.43
CA GLU A 95 8.49 38.67 -8.65
C GLU A 95 9.90 39.27 -8.83
N GLN A 96 10.63 38.92 -9.91
CA GLN A 96 11.97 39.45 -10.24
C GLN A 96 11.99 40.98 -10.30
N ARG A 97 12.19 41.60 -9.13
CA ARG A 97 12.11 43.05 -8.95
C ARG A 97 13.35 43.63 -8.28
N ASN A 98 14.16 42.82 -7.59
CA ASN A 98 15.30 43.29 -6.79
C ASN A 98 16.46 42.28 -6.72
N LYS A 99 17.70 42.78 -6.61
CA LYS A 99 18.95 41.96 -6.50
C LYS A 99 18.94 40.94 -5.36
N PHE A 100 18.23 41.22 -4.27
CA PHE A 100 18.06 40.28 -3.16
C PHE A 100 17.23 39.05 -3.57
N VAL A 101 16.19 39.25 -4.38
CA VAL A 101 15.34 38.17 -4.91
C VAL A 101 16.15 37.28 -5.85
N ASP A 102 17.03 37.87 -6.66
CA ASP A 102 17.93 37.11 -7.55
C ASP A 102 18.94 36.25 -6.77
N ALA A 103 19.57 36.80 -5.74
CA ALA A 103 20.47 36.05 -4.87
C ALA A 103 19.75 34.91 -4.14
N ALA A 104 18.55 35.18 -3.62
CA ALA A 104 17.71 34.16 -2.99
C ALA A 104 17.31 33.07 -3.99
N LEU A 105 16.89 33.45 -5.20
CA LEU A 105 16.54 32.51 -6.26
C LEU A 105 17.72 31.60 -6.60
N GLN A 106 18.94 32.14 -6.72
CA GLN A 106 20.14 31.33 -6.96
C GLN A 106 20.35 30.30 -5.85
N VAL A 107 20.27 30.70 -4.58
CA VAL A 107 20.46 29.77 -3.44
C VAL A 107 19.38 28.71 -3.39
N PHE A 108 18.11 29.10 -3.54
CA PHE A 108 16.99 28.17 -3.39
C PHE A 108 16.81 27.28 -4.62
N ALA A 109 16.94 27.81 -5.84
CA ALA A 109 16.81 27.00 -7.06
C ALA A 109 17.86 25.88 -7.14
N HIS A 110 19.09 26.12 -6.66
CA HIS A 110 20.12 25.07 -6.57
C HIS A 110 19.85 24.05 -5.46
N LYS A 111 19.11 24.44 -4.40
CA LYS A 111 18.72 23.54 -3.30
C LYS A 111 17.45 22.74 -3.58
N VAL A 112 16.63 23.17 -4.54
CA VAL A 112 15.47 22.39 -4.99
C VAL A 112 15.99 21.19 -5.78
N SER A 113 16.12 20.06 -5.09
CA SER A 113 16.34 18.78 -5.75
C SER A 113 15.16 18.52 -6.68
N ARG A 114 15.45 18.31 -7.97
CA ARG A 114 14.47 17.89 -8.98
C ARG A 114 14.73 16.41 -9.31
N PRO A 115 14.50 15.49 -8.37
CA PRO A 115 14.61 14.08 -8.70
C PRO A 115 13.62 13.76 -9.84
N PRO A 116 13.90 12.74 -10.66
CA PRO A 116 12.93 12.27 -11.63
C PRO A 116 11.60 12.06 -10.92
N ARG A 117 10.52 12.63 -11.49
CA ARG A 117 9.21 12.62 -10.83
C ARG A 117 8.83 11.19 -10.47
N TRP A 118 9.07 10.23 -11.36
CA TRP A 118 8.92 8.82 -11.04
C TRP A 118 10.24 8.19 -10.60
N SER A 119 10.20 7.39 -9.54
CA SER A 119 11.35 6.65 -9.02
C SER A 119 11.75 5.44 -9.88
N ASN A 120 11.03 5.13 -10.98
CA ASN A 120 11.16 3.87 -11.72
C ASN A 120 11.08 2.64 -10.81
N GLN A 121 10.25 2.69 -9.77
CA GLN A 121 10.06 1.59 -8.83
C GLN A 121 8.59 1.30 -8.59
N ILE A 122 8.30 0.03 -8.31
CA ILE A 122 7.01 -0.47 -7.84
C ILE A 122 7.15 -1.10 -6.47
N GLN A 123 6.12 -0.92 -5.66
CA GLN A 123 6.05 -1.56 -4.35
C GLN A 123 5.56 -2.99 -4.50
N GLN A 124 6.03 -3.88 -3.64
CA GLN A 124 5.79 -5.31 -3.68
C GLN A 124 5.31 -5.75 -2.31
N LEU A 125 4.23 -6.51 -2.27
CA LEU A 125 3.77 -7.15 -1.05
C LEU A 125 3.23 -8.54 -1.38
N ASN A 126 3.82 -9.54 -0.75
CA ASN A 126 3.36 -10.91 -0.86
C ASN A 126 2.47 -11.29 0.32
N MET A 127 1.27 -11.81 0.05
CA MET A 127 0.30 -12.16 1.10
C MET A 127 0.77 -13.36 1.94
N LEU A 128 1.38 -14.37 1.33
CA LEU A 128 1.85 -15.55 2.04
C LEU A 128 2.97 -15.20 3.02
N HIS A 129 3.93 -14.40 2.57
CA HIS A 129 4.96 -13.81 3.43
C HIS A 129 4.34 -12.96 4.55
N TYR A 130 3.33 -12.14 4.25
CA TYR A 130 2.59 -11.39 5.28
C TYR A 130 1.97 -12.29 6.36
N CYS A 131 1.38 -13.42 5.98
CA CYS A 131 0.77 -14.35 6.96
C CYS A 131 1.82 -15.07 7.82
N ILE A 132 2.98 -15.42 7.26
CA ILE A 132 4.03 -16.19 7.96
C ILE A 132 4.92 -15.29 8.83
N SER A 133 5.23 -14.07 8.36
CA SER A 133 6.17 -13.20 9.06
C SER A 133 5.67 -12.82 10.45
N LYS A 134 6.52 -13.09 11.44
CA LYS A 134 6.24 -12.82 12.86
C LYS A 134 6.15 -11.32 13.14
N GLU A 135 5.31 -10.95 14.10
CA GLU A 135 5.24 -9.58 14.61
C GLU A 135 6.51 -9.21 15.40
N PRO A 136 6.97 -7.95 15.35
CA PRO A 136 8.09 -7.50 16.17
C PRO A 136 7.77 -7.67 17.65
N THR A 137 8.67 -8.31 18.40
CA THR A 137 8.32 -8.88 19.70
C THR A 137 8.52 -7.94 20.90
N VAL A 138 9.16 -6.78 20.76
CA VAL A 138 9.45 -5.91 21.92
C VAL A 138 8.82 -4.53 21.79
N LEU A 139 9.23 -3.73 20.80
CA LEU A 139 8.68 -2.39 20.59
C LEU A 139 7.18 -2.41 20.32
N ASN A 140 6.69 -3.29 19.43
CA ASN A 140 5.25 -3.40 19.18
C ASN A 140 4.49 -3.91 20.40
N LYS A 141 5.07 -4.80 21.23
CA LYS A 141 4.42 -5.22 22.48
C LYS A 141 4.29 -4.07 23.47
N ILE A 142 5.33 -3.23 23.58
CA ILE A 142 5.30 -2.03 24.42
C ILE A 142 4.27 -1.04 23.88
N LEU A 143 4.31 -0.74 22.58
CA LEU A 143 3.37 0.18 21.94
C LEU A 143 1.93 -0.32 22.05
N ASN A 144 1.65 -1.59 21.75
CA ASN A 144 0.32 -2.16 21.89
C ASN A 144 -0.16 -2.13 23.35
N LYS A 145 0.73 -2.33 24.33
CA LYS A 145 0.39 -2.19 25.75
C LYS A 145 0.06 -0.74 26.12
N LEU A 146 0.76 0.24 25.55
CA LEU A 146 0.48 1.66 25.74
C LEU A 146 -0.83 2.06 25.05
N ILE A 147 -1.05 1.64 23.80
CA ILE A 147 -2.29 1.91 23.04
C ILE A 147 -3.50 1.32 23.78
N ARG A 148 -3.40 0.10 24.32
CA ARG A 148 -4.48 -0.53 25.11
C ARG A 148 -4.84 0.22 26.40
N ARG A 149 -3.95 1.06 26.93
CA ARG A 149 -4.24 1.91 28.10
C ARG A 149 -5.03 3.16 27.73
N ILE A 150 -5.11 3.51 26.44
CA ILE A 150 -5.89 4.63 25.96
C ILE A 150 -7.36 4.21 25.96
N PRO A 151 -8.27 4.98 26.59
CA PRO A 151 -9.69 4.65 26.58
C PRO A 151 -10.23 4.64 25.14
N LYS A 152 -10.98 3.58 24.77
CA LYS A 152 -11.50 3.38 23.39
C LYS A 152 -12.37 4.54 22.89
N ASN A 153 -12.99 5.28 23.80
CA ASN A 153 -13.88 6.40 23.47
C ASN A 153 -13.12 7.70 23.15
N THR A 154 -11.78 7.68 23.14
CA THR A 154 -10.97 8.85 22.80
C THR A 154 -10.71 8.92 21.30
N PRO A 155 -10.62 10.13 20.71
CA PRO A 155 -10.21 10.31 19.31
C PRO A 155 -8.85 9.67 18.98
N CYS A 156 -7.96 9.63 19.98
CA CYS A 156 -6.64 9.01 19.85
C CYS A 156 -6.73 7.49 19.63
N ALA A 157 -7.64 6.80 20.33
CA ALA A 157 -7.84 5.37 20.16
C ALA A 157 -8.32 5.02 18.74
N GLN A 158 -9.24 5.82 18.17
CA GLN A 158 -9.71 5.66 16.79
C GLN A 158 -8.57 5.86 15.76
N LEU A 159 -7.67 6.81 16.01
CA LEU A 159 -6.51 7.08 15.15
C LEU A 159 -5.48 5.93 15.15
N LEU A 160 -5.34 5.24 16.29
CA LEU A 160 -4.37 4.18 16.51
C LEU A 160 -4.92 2.78 16.19
N GLU A 161 -6.20 2.68 15.85
CA GLU A 161 -6.85 1.44 15.45
C GLU A 161 -6.19 0.85 14.19
N GLY A 162 -5.78 -0.42 14.29
CA GLY A 162 -5.09 -1.15 13.21
C GLY A 162 -3.67 -0.65 12.89
N TRP A 163 -3.03 0.13 13.77
CA TRP A 163 -1.66 0.63 13.56
C TRP A 163 -0.63 -0.48 13.39
N ASP A 164 -0.74 -1.54 14.19
CA ASP A 164 0.11 -2.73 14.14
C ASP A 164 0.09 -3.40 12.76
N GLN A 165 -1.10 -3.53 12.17
CA GLN A 165 -1.28 -4.09 10.83
C GLN A 165 -0.72 -3.16 9.75
N ARG A 166 -0.97 -1.84 9.84
CA ARG A 166 -0.39 -0.85 8.90
C ARG A 166 1.13 -0.87 8.96
N TYR A 167 1.69 -0.95 10.16
CA TYR A 167 3.13 -1.06 10.36
C TYR A 167 3.69 -2.37 9.79
N LYS A 168 3.00 -3.50 10.02
CA LYS A 168 3.40 -4.79 9.44
C LYS A 168 3.41 -4.74 7.91
N ARG A 169 2.36 -4.18 7.28
CA ARG A 169 2.32 -3.97 5.81
C ARG A 169 3.46 -3.10 5.34
N PHE A 170 3.72 -1.97 6.00
CA PHE A 170 4.82 -1.06 5.65
C PHE A 170 6.18 -1.77 5.70
N ARG A 171 6.47 -2.49 6.79
CA ARG A 171 7.74 -3.21 6.97
C ARG A 171 7.97 -4.29 5.91
N LEU A 172 6.91 -5.00 5.53
CA LEU A 172 6.99 -6.11 4.57
C LEU A 172 6.89 -5.64 3.12
N THR A 173 6.57 -4.36 2.89
CA THR A 173 6.57 -3.79 1.55
C THR A 173 8.01 -3.59 1.09
N GLN A 174 8.32 -4.10 -0.09
CA GLN A 174 9.62 -3.93 -0.74
C GLN A 174 9.47 -3.06 -1.99
N SER A 175 10.52 -2.34 -2.36
CA SER A 175 10.55 -1.54 -3.59
C SER A 175 11.43 -2.22 -4.62
N VAL A 176 10.90 -2.49 -5.81
CA VAL A 176 11.61 -3.15 -6.92
C VAL A 176 11.64 -2.22 -8.12
N GLY A 177 12.77 -2.18 -8.83
CA GLY A 177 12.94 -1.38 -10.05
C GLY A 177 12.06 -1.87 -11.19
N VAL A 178 11.49 -0.92 -11.94
CA VAL A 178 10.80 -1.18 -13.21
C VAL A 178 11.83 -1.11 -14.33
N ASP A 179 12.24 -2.29 -14.79
CA ASP A 179 13.12 -2.49 -15.94
C ASP A 179 12.37 -2.27 -17.26
N ASP A 180 13.14 -2.17 -18.35
CA ASP A 180 12.59 -1.94 -19.67
C ASP A 180 11.75 -3.13 -20.17
N THR A 181 12.06 -4.34 -19.72
CA THR A 181 11.27 -5.55 -20.02
C THR A 181 9.84 -5.46 -19.49
N LEU A 182 9.63 -4.94 -18.27
CA LEU A 182 8.28 -4.70 -17.75
C LEU A 182 7.55 -3.60 -18.52
N LYS A 183 8.25 -2.54 -18.94
CA LYS A 183 7.65 -1.47 -19.75
C LYS A 183 7.22 -1.98 -21.13
N GLU A 184 8.08 -2.76 -21.78
CA GLU A 184 7.81 -3.42 -23.06
C GLU A 184 6.62 -4.38 -22.95
N LEU A 185 6.54 -5.17 -21.88
CA LEU A 185 5.40 -6.04 -21.62
C LEU A 185 4.09 -5.24 -21.55
N ILE A 186 4.08 -4.14 -20.79
CA ILE A 186 2.89 -3.29 -20.64
C ILE A 186 2.46 -2.71 -21.99
N ILE A 187 3.39 -2.17 -22.79
CA ILE A 187 3.09 -1.62 -24.12
C ILE A 187 2.56 -2.73 -25.05
N LYS A 188 3.23 -3.89 -25.07
CA LYS A 188 2.82 -5.05 -25.87
C LYS A 188 1.41 -5.50 -25.52
N GLN A 189 1.06 -5.59 -24.24
CA GLN A 189 -0.28 -5.98 -23.80
C GLN A 189 -1.35 -4.95 -24.20
N ILE A 190 -1.05 -3.65 -24.21
CA ILE A 190 -2.00 -2.64 -24.72
C ILE A 190 -2.29 -2.86 -26.21
N GLU A 191 -1.24 -3.11 -27.00
CA GLU A 191 -1.37 -3.35 -28.44
C GLU A 191 -2.12 -4.64 -28.75
N GLU A 192 -1.84 -5.73 -28.03
CA GLU A 192 -2.51 -7.03 -28.24
C GLU A 192 -4.01 -6.98 -27.98
N VAL A 193 -4.45 -6.15 -27.02
CA VAL A 193 -5.86 -6.01 -26.64
C VAL A 193 -6.52 -4.85 -27.40
N ARG A 194 -5.77 -4.08 -28.20
CA ARG A 194 -6.27 -2.91 -28.94
C ARG A 194 -7.45 -3.26 -29.86
N GLY A 195 -7.39 -4.40 -30.55
CA GLY A 195 -8.46 -4.88 -31.41
C GLY A 195 -9.72 -5.30 -30.64
N GLN A 196 -9.57 -5.96 -29.49
CA GLN A 196 -10.68 -6.43 -28.65
C GLN A 196 -11.45 -5.28 -27.98
N ARG A 197 -10.76 -4.18 -27.64
CA ARG A 197 -11.37 -3.04 -26.93
C ARG A 197 -12.02 -1.98 -27.85
N VAL A 198 -11.76 -2.01 -29.16
CA VAL A 198 -12.26 -1.00 -30.12
C VAL A 198 -12.10 0.44 -29.60
N TRP A 199 -10.91 0.77 -29.08
CA TRP A 199 -10.56 2.09 -28.50
C TRP A 199 -11.35 2.51 -27.25
N GLN A 200 -12.08 1.60 -26.61
CA GLN A 200 -12.78 1.82 -25.35
C GLN A 200 -11.88 1.57 -24.13
N ALA A 201 -12.36 2.01 -22.96
CA ALA A 201 -11.71 1.77 -21.68
C ALA A 201 -11.66 0.27 -21.33
N PHE A 202 -10.72 -0.14 -20.46
CA PHE A 202 -10.66 -1.51 -19.98
C PHE A 202 -11.85 -1.80 -19.05
N THR A 203 -12.78 -2.63 -19.53
CA THR A 203 -13.97 -3.07 -18.80
C THR A 203 -13.87 -4.51 -18.29
N LYS A 204 -12.87 -5.26 -18.80
CA LYS A 204 -12.59 -6.66 -18.45
C LYS A 204 -11.39 -6.75 -17.51
N ARG A 205 -11.38 -7.79 -16.68
CA ARG A 205 -10.47 -8.01 -15.54
C ARG A 205 -9.57 -9.24 -15.76
N GLY A 206 -9.50 -9.72 -16.99
CA GLY A 206 -8.80 -10.94 -17.37
C GLY A 206 -9.55 -11.74 -18.45
N GLU A 207 -10.81 -11.43 -18.75
CA GLU A 207 -11.59 -12.15 -19.76
C GLU A 207 -10.91 -12.11 -21.13
N TRP A 208 -10.36 -10.95 -21.54
CA TRP A 208 -9.72 -10.83 -22.85
C TRP A 208 -8.43 -11.64 -22.95
N ALA A 209 -7.64 -11.67 -21.89
CA ALA A 209 -6.51 -12.57 -21.76
C ALA A 209 -6.97 -14.02 -21.89
N LEU A 210 -7.94 -14.48 -21.09
CA LEU A 210 -8.41 -15.86 -21.15
C LEU A 210 -8.96 -16.26 -22.54
N GLU A 211 -9.62 -15.34 -23.24
CA GLU A 211 -10.08 -15.54 -24.62
C GLU A 211 -8.91 -15.75 -25.59
N ARG A 212 -7.86 -14.91 -25.52
CA ARG A 212 -6.68 -15.03 -26.40
C ARG A 212 -5.91 -16.34 -26.18
N TYR A 213 -5.87 -16.81 -24.94
CA TYR A 213 -5.25 -18.09 -24.58
C TYR A 213 -6.23 -19.29 -24.66
N LYS A 214 -7.44 -19.08 -25.21
CA LYS A 214 -8.47 -20.10 -25.46
C LYS A 214 -8.82 -20.93 -24.22
N CYS A 215 -8.89 -20.28 -23.07
CA CYS A 215 -9.12 -20.93 -21.78
C CYS A 215 -10.19 -20.24 -20.93
N LEU A 216 -10.99 -19.35 -21.52
CA LEU A 216 -12.08 -18.63 -20.83
C LEU A 216 -13.00 -19.59 -20.07
N ASP A 217 -13.50 -20.65 -20.71
CA ASP A 217 -14.45 -21.56 -20.06
C ASP A 217 -13.84 -22.29 -18.84
N GLN A 218 -12.54 -22.54 -18.84
CA GLN A 218 -11.83 -23.20 -17.75
C GLN A 218 -11.59 -22.27 -16.54
N PHE A 219 -11.39 -20.98 -16.79
CA PHE A 219 -10.93 -20.03 -15.77
C PHE A 219 -11.93 -18.92 -15.42
N LYS A 220 -13.06 -18.79 -16.13
CA LYS A 220 -14.05 -17.71 -15.94
C LYS A 220 -14.55 -17.59 -14.50
N TRP A 221 -14.69 -18.71 -13.78
CA TRP A 221 -15.12 -18.73 -12.38
C TRP A 221 -14.16 -17.99 -11.42
N SER A 222 -12.88 -17.90 -11.78
CA SER A 222 -11.82 -17.28 -10.97
C SER A 222 -11.81 -15.75 -11.05
N ILE A 223 -12.35 -15.18 -12.15
CA ILE A 223 -12.45 -13.74 -12.39
C ILE A 223 -13.90 -13.23 -12.39
N GLY A 224 -14.86 -14.13 -12.17
CA GLY A 224 -16.30 -13.88 -12.26
C GLY A 224 -16.73 -12.63 -11.50
N THR A 225 -17.59 -11.84 -12.14
CA THR A 225 -18.11 -10.58 -11.59
C THR A 225 -19.52 -10.79 -11.07
N ASP A 226 -19.75 -10.36 -9.83
CA ASP A 226 -21.10 -10.10 -9.36
C ASP A 226 -21.50 -8.68 -9.78
N HIS A 227 -22.43 -8.59 -10.73
CA HIS A 227 -22.95 -7.33 -11.29
C HIS A 227 -24.17 -6.80 -10.54
N THR A 228 -24.57 -7.39 -9.41
CA THR A 228 -25.78 -6.96 -8.67
C THR A 228 -25.67 -5.54 -8.13
N ASN A 229 -24.48 -5.13 -7.69
CA ASN A 229 -24.18 -3.75 -7.30
C ASN A 229 -22.67 -3.45 -7.36
N GLU A 230 -22.32 -2.18 -7.24
CA GLU A 230 -20.93 -1.72 -7.31
C GLU A 230 -20.04 -2.32 -6.21
N ALA A 231 -20.54 -2.43 -4.97
CA ALA A 231 -19.79 -3.00 -3.86
C ALA A 231 -19.45 -4.48 -4.09
N ASN A 232 -20.36 -5.24 -4.71
CA ASN A 232 -20.16 -6.63 -5.08
C ASN A 232 -19.15 -6.74 -6.23
N GLN A 233 -19.22 -5.87 -7.24
CA GLN A 233 -18.22 -5.81 -8.30
C GLN A 233 -16.81 -5.54 -7.77
N GLN A 234 -16.67 -4.58 -6.84
CA GLN A 234 -15.42 -4.26 -6.16
C GLN A 234 -14.90 -5.44 -5.33
N THR A 235 -15.79 -6.12 -4.61
CA THR A 235 -15.50 -7.31 -3.81
C THR A 235 -15.04 -8.48 -4.68
N SER A 236 -15.72 -8.76 -5.80
CA SER A 236 -15.30 -9.77 -6.77
C SER A 236 -13.93 -9.48 -7.37
N PHE A 237 -13.58 -8.20 -7.59
CA PHE A 237 -12.26 -7.84 -8.09
C PHE A 237 -11.16 -8.10 -7.05
N GLY A 238 -11.39 -7.72 -5.79
CA GLY A 238 -10.48 -8.05 -4.68
C GLY A 238 -10.31 -9.56 -4.51
N ARG A 239 -11.38 -10.34 -4.69
CA ARG A 239 -11.33 -11.82 -4.68
C ARG A 239 -10.42 -12.35 -5.78
N ALA A 240 -10.61 -11.89 -7.01
CA ALA A 240 -9.82 -12.32 -8.17
C ALA A 240 -8.33 -12.02 -7.95
N ILE A 241 -7.97 -10.81 -7.52
CA ILE A 241 -6.56 -10.47 -7.19
C ILE A 241 -5.99 -11.44 -6.15
N THR A 242 -6.77 -11.78 -5.12
CA THR A 242 -6.28 -12.65 -4.04
C THR A 242 -6.05 -14.09 -4.49
N ILE A 243 -7.02 -14.66 -5.22
CA ILE A 243 -6.93 -16.05 -5.72
C ILE A 243 -5.79 -16.19 -6.72
N TRP A 244 -5.73 -15.28 -7.71
CA TRP A 244 -4.67 -15.31 -8.72
C TRP A 244 -3.29 -15.08 -8.12
N HIS A 245 -3.17 -14.25 -7.07
CA HIS A 245 -1.91 -14.01 -6.39
C HIS A 245 -1.39 -15.28 -5.71
N LEU A 246 -2.26 -15.95 -4.96
CA LEU A 246 -1.91 -17.21 -4.32
C LEU A 246 -1.58 -18.29 -5.35
N ALA A 247 -2.33 -18.38 -6.46
CA ALA A 247 -2.02 -19.33 -7.53
C ALA A 247 -0.69 -19.02 -8.25
N THR A 248 -0.35 -17.74 -8.43
CA THR A 248 0.94 -17.32 -8.97
C THR A 248 2.08 -17.75 -8.04
N ASP A 249 1.91 -17.60 -6.73
CA ASP A 249 2.91 -18.04 -5.74
C ASP A 249 3.14 -19.56 -5.77
N VAL A 250 2.06 -20.34 -5.91
CA VAL A 250 2.13 -21.80 -6.01
C VAL A 250 2.85 -22.24 -7.28
N CYS A 251 2.53 -21.63 -8.41
CA CYS A 251 3.25 -21.89 -9.67
C CYS A 251 4.72 -21.48 -9.57
N TYR A 252 5.01 -20.35 -8.92
CA TYR A 252 6.36 -19.81 -8.78
C TYR A 252 7.25 -20.66 -7.88
N GLY A 253 6.72 -21.15 -6.75
CA GLY A 253 7.48 -22.00 -5.81
C GLY A 253 7.72 -23.43 -6.27
N ARG A 254 6.99 -23.91 -7.30
CA ARG A 254 7.19 -25.25 -7.86
C ARG A 254 8.34 -25.33 -8.87
N GLU A 255 8.64 -24.23 -9.55
CA GLU A 255 9.69 -24.23 -10.57
C GLU A 255 11.09 -24.04 -9.97
N SER A 256 12.07 -24.76 -10.51
CA SER A 256 13.46 -24.64 -10.10
C SER A 256 13.97 -23.19 -10.30
N SER A 257 14.93 -22.79 -9.47
CA SER A 257 15.61 -21.49 -9.61
C SER A 257 16.41 -21.35 -10.92
N GLU A 258 16.53 -22.43 -11.69
CA GLU A 258 17.26 -22.51 -12.95
C GLU A 258 16.38 -22.16 -14.17
N SER A 259 15.05 -22.25 -14.07
CA SER A 259 14.13 -21.78 -15.12
C SER A 259 13.98 -20.25 -15.08
N LYS A 260 14.97 -19.53 -15.61
CA LYS A 260 14.92 -18.07 -15.77
C LYS A 260 14.04 -17.68 -16.96
N SER A 261 12.73 -17.81 -16.78
CA SER A 261 11.72 -17.25 -17.69
C SER A 261 11.51 -15.77 -17.38
N THR A 262 11.64 -14.89 -18.37
CA THR A 262 11.34 -13.45 -18.19
C THR A 262 9.88 -13.25 -17.76
N ASN A 263 8.94 -13.96 -18.39
CA ASN A 263 7.52 -13.87 -18.06
C ASN A 263 7.23 -14.38 -16.63
N LYS A 264 7.99 -15.35 -16.13
CA LYS A 264 7.88 -15.83 -14.74
C LYS A 264 8.17 -14.69 -13.76
N GLU A 265 9.31 -14.03 -13.91
CA GLU A 265 9.69 -12.91 -13.04
C GLU A 265 8.72 -11.72 -13.18
N LEU A 266 8.32 -11.38 -14.41
CA LEU A 266 7.39 -10.28 -14.64
C LEU A 266 6.00 -10.54 -14.04
N SER A 267 5.47 -11.76 -14.21
CA SER A 267 4.17 -12.15 -13.64
C SER A 267 4.20 -12.10 -12.10
N LYS A 268 5.31 -12.53 -11.49
CA LYS A 268 5.50 -12.48 -10.04
C LYS A 268 5.52 -11.03 -9.53
N ARG A 269 6.27 -10.15 -10.20
CA ARG A 269 6.34 -8.72 -9.86
C ARG A 269 5.00 -8.00 -9.99
N LEU A 270 4.26 -8.29 -11.06
CA LEU A 270 2.92 -7.74 -11.27
C LEU A 270 1.92 -8.25 -10.23
N SER A 271 2.00 -9.54 -9.88
CA SER A 271 1.17 -10.15 -8.83
C SER A 271 1.41 -9.50 -7.46
N ASP A 272 2.67 -9.37 -7.04
CA ASP A 272 3.04 -8.73 -5.78
C ASP A 272 2.69 -7.23 -5.76
N TYR A 273 2.71 -6.57 -6.93
CA TYR A 273 2.26 -5.18 -7.06
C TYR A 273 0.74 -5.05 -6.90
N MET A 274 -0.04 -5.90 -7.56
CA MET A 274 -1.51 -5.89 -7.44
C MET A 274 -1.96 -6.23 -6.02
N MET A 275 -1.27 -7.17 -5.36
CA MET A 275 -1.51 -7.47 -3.95
C MET A 275 -1.12 -6.30 -3.03
N TYR A 276 -0.01 -5.60 -3.31
CA TYR A 276 0.33 -4.35 -2.63
C TYR A 276 -0.78 -3.29 -2.77
N LEU A 277 -1.33 -3.11 -3.98
CA LEU A 277 -2.44 -2.18 -4.18
C LEU A 277 -3.65 -2.57 -3.34
N LEU A 278 -4.03 -3.85 -3.30
CA LEU A 278 -5.17 -4.31 -2.49
C LEU A 278 -4.93 -4.08 -0.99
N ALA A 279 -3.73 -4.34 -0.50
CA ALA A 279 -3.40 -4.27 0.92
C ALA A 279 -3.14 -2.84 1.44
N VAL A 280 -2.53 -1.98 0.62
CA VAL A 280 -1.99 -0.67 1.05
C VAL A 280 -2.71 0.50 0.37
N ARG A 281 -3.17 0.33 -0.88
CA ARG A 281 -3.82 1.40 -1.64
C ARG A 281 -5.13 0.94 -2.33
N PRO A 282 -6.11 0.37 -1.59
CA PRO A 282 -7.31 -0.21 -2.19
C PRO A 282 -8.18 0.82 -2.94
N HIS A 283 -8.08 2.11 -2.58
CA HIS A 283 -8.69 3.22 -3.32
C HIS A 283 -8.20 3.31 -4.78
N MET A 284 -6.98 2.86 -5.08
CA MET A 284 -6.47 2.79 -6.46
C MET A 284 -7.09 1.67 -7.28
N LEU A 285 -7.74 0.71 -6.62
CA LEU A 285 -8.49 -0.38 -7.25
C LEU A 285 -10.00 -0.08 -7.27
N SER A 286 -10.40 1.09 -6.77
CA SER A 286 -11.79 1.46 -6.48
C SER A 286 -12.48 0.51 -5.52
N ILE A 287 -11.76 -0.13 -4.59
CA ILE A 287 -12.34 -1.08 -3.64
C ILE A 287 -12.52 -0.38 -2.28
N GLY A 288 -13.75 0.03 -1.96
CA GLY A 288 -14.05 0.71 -0.69
C GLY A 288 -13.76 -0.13 0.55
N THR A 289 -13.90 -1.45 0.45
CA THR A 289 -13.72 -2.42 1.54
C THR A 289 -12.36 -3.11 1.53
N GLY A 290 -11.38 -2.62 0.75
CA GLY A 290 -10.16 -3.39 0.46
C GLY A 290 -9.30 -3.75 1.69
N SER A 291 -9.30 -2.93 2.74
CA SER A 291 -8.63 -3.30 4.00
C SER A 291 -9.29 -4.50 4.68
N ILE A 292 -10.63 -4.56 4.67
CA ILE A 292 -11.42 -5.67 5.22
C ILE A 292 -11.16 -6.92 4.39
N LEU A 293 -11.20 -6.81 3.06
CA LEU A 293 -10.91 -7.91 2.12
C LEU A 293 -9.52 -8.50 2.36
N PHE A 294 -8.49 -7.66 2.40
CA PHE A 294 -7.13 -8.12 2.63
C PHE A 294 -6.97 -8.78 4.02
N GLN A 295 -7.55 -8.19 5.07
CA GLN A 295 -7.48 -8.74 6.43
C GLN A 295 -8.17 -10.09 6.53
N GLY A 296 -9.41 -10.21 6.05
CA GLY A 296 -10.15 -11.46 6.11
C GLY A 296 -9.54 -12.55 5.24
N ALA A 297 -9.03 -12.21 4.05
CA ALA A 297 -8.26 -13.14 3.23
C ALA A 297 -6.99 -13.62 3.93
N SER A 298 -6.22 -12.70 4.53
CA SER A 298 -5.01 -13.02 5.30
C SER A 298 -5.31 -13.90 6.52
N LYS A 299 -6.45 -13.67 7.18
CA LYS A 299 -6.92 -14.48 8.32
C LYS A 299 -7.28 -15.89 7.89
N LYS A 300 -8.08 -16.06 6.83
CA LYS A 300 -8.43 -17.37 6.27
C LYS A 300 -7.18 -18.15 5.84
N LEU A 301 -6.25 -17.49 5.16
CA LEU A 301 -4.97 -18.09 4.78
C LEU A 301 -4.12 -18.46 6.01
N GLY A 302 -4.06 -17.57 7.01
CA GLY A 302 -3.34 -17.78 8.27
C GLY A 302 -3.86 -18.95 9.10
N GLU A 303 -5.18 -19.13 9.16
CA GLU A 303 -5.82 -20.28 9.82
C GLU A 303 -5.41 -21.59 9.14
N PHE A 304 -5.46 -21.64 7.82
CA PHE A 304 -5.05 -22.82 7.05
C PHE A 304 -3.53 -23.10 7.19
N LEU A 305 -2.69 -22.05 7.16
CA LEU A 305 -1.25 -22.16 7.46
C LEU A 305 -0.99 -22.75 8.84
N SER A 306 -1.73 -22.32 9.86
CA SER A 306 -1.57 -22.83 11.22
C SER A 306 -1.88 -24.33 11.34
N VAL A 307 -2.85 -24.83 10.58
CA VAL A 307 -3.20 -26.26 10.52
C VAL A 307 -2.09 -27.05 9.84
N ILE A 308 -1.57 -26.54 8.72
CA ILE A 308 -0.47 -27.18 7.99
C ILE A 308 0.80 -27.26 8.86
N ILE A 309 1.19 -26.14 9.48
CA ILE A 309 2.40 -26.04 10.30
C ILE A 309 2.27 -26.89 11.58
N SER A 310 1.06 -27.05 12.13
CA SER A 310 0.84 -27.84 13.34
C SER A 310 0.68 -29.34 13.09
N SER A 311 0.64 -29.80 11.83
CA SER A 311 0.46 -31.21 11.50
C SER A 311 1.66 -32.07 11.96
N PRO A 312 1.44 -33.32 12.44
CA PRO A 312 2.40 -34.04 13.27
C PRO A 312 3.62 -34.64 12.55
N THR A 313 3.73 -34.51 11.22
CA THR A 313 4.75 -35.25 10.46
C THR A 313 6.18 -34.77 10.66
N ASP A 314 6.41 -33.60 11.28
CA ASP A 314 7.77 -33.05 11.45
C ASP A 314 8.12 -32.73 12.92
N ALA A 315 8.03 -33.74 13.79
CA ALA A 315 8.58 -33.64 15.15
C ALA A 315 10.12 -33.40 15.19
N ALA A 316 10.81 -33.54 14.06
CA ALA A 316 12.26 -33.34 13.93
C ALA A 316 12.71 -31.86 13.80
N THR A 317 11.82 -30.91 13.47
CA THR A 317 12.19 -29.50 13.24
C THR A 317 12.08 -28.59 14.48
N LYS A 318 11.68 -29.12 15.65
CA LYS A 318 11.49 -28.33 16.88
C LYS A 318 12.77 -27.76 17.53
N LYS A 319 13.97 -28.00 16.98
CA LYS A 319 15.23 -27.46 17.52
C LYS A 319 15.91 -26.37 16.71
N GLY A 320 15.37 -26.00 15.54
CA GLY A 320 15.89 -24.93 14.69
C GLY A 320 14.86 -23.81 14.49
N LYS A 321 15.32 -22.57 14.35
CA LYS A 321 14.50 -21.44 13.91
C LYS A 321 14.15 -21.70 12.44
N THR A 322 13.04 -22.37 12.14
CA THR A 322 12.61 -22.65 10.77
C THR A 322 12.57 -21.34 9.97
N ASP A 323 13.27 -21.31 8.85
CA ASP A 323 13.33 -20.14 7.97
C ASP A 323 11.97 -19.86 7.31
N GLU A 324 11.62 -18.60 7.11
CA GLU A 324 10.35 -18.18 6.49
C GLU A 324 10.20 -18.78 5.10
N LYS A 325 11.31 -18.88 4.36
CA LYS A 325 11.37 -19.51 3.04
C LYS A 325 11.00 -21.00 3.08
N THR A 326 11.45 -21.74 4.10
CA THR A 326 11.12 -23.17 4.25
C THR A 326 9.65 -23.37 4.58
N MET A 327 9.07 -22.50 5.43
CA MET A 327 7.64 -22.55 5.74
C MET A 327 6.78 -22.26 4.50
N ILE A 328 7.17 -21.28 3.70
CA ILE A 328 6.52 -20.97 2.41
C ILE A 328 6.59 -22.20 1.50
N GLN A 329 7.77 -22.77 1.28
CA GLN A 329 7.94 -23.90 0.39
C GLN A 329 7.09 -25.11 0.83
N HIS A 330 7.14 -25.44 2.12
CA HIS A 330 6.35 -26.54 2.69
C HIS A 330 4.84 -26.32 2.52
N PHE A 331 4.38 -25.07 2.69
CA PHE A 331 2.99 -24.72 2.46
C PHE A 331 2.59 -24.93 0.99
N LEU A 332 3.38 -24.44 0.05
CA LEU A 332 3.09 -24.55 -1.38
C LEU A 332 3.07 -26.02 -1.84
N GLU A 333 4.01 -26.83 -1.34
CA GLU A 333 4.05 -28.27 -1.61
C GLU A 333 2.83 -29.00 -1.05
N LYS A 334 2.47 -28.74 0.22
CA LYS A 334 1.28 -29.37 0.82
C LYS A 334 -0.02 -28.92 0.19
N LEU A 335 -0.14 -27.67 -0.27
CA LEU A 335 -1.36 -27.19 -0.91
C LEU A 335 -1.75 -28.05 -2.12
N LEU A 336 -0.75 -28.51 -2.89
CA LEU A 336 -0.93 -29.33 -4.09
C LEU A 336 -1.07 -30.83 -3.82
N GLN A 337 -0.87 -31.30 -2.59
CA GLN A 337 -1.07 -32.73 -2.26
C GLN A 337 -2.57 -33.05 -2.22
N LYS A 338 -2.97 -34.23 -2.69
CA LYS A 338 -4.37 -34.71 -2.59
C LYS A 338 -4.89 -34.73 -1.14
N SER A 339 -4.03 -35.01 -0.17
CA SER A 339 -4.36 -34.97 1.27
C SER A 339 -4.78 -33.59 1.78
N SER A 340 -4.50 -32.52 1.02
CA SER A 340 -4.92 -31.17 1.37
C SER A 340 -6.42 -30.96 1.19
N GLU A 341 -7.11 -31.73 0.34
CA GLU A 341 -8.56 -31.59 0.11
C GLU A 341 -9.37 -31.77 1.39
N GLU A 342 -9.12 -32.84 2.14
CA GLU A 342 -9.80 -33.09 3.43
C GLU A 342 -9.50 -31.97 4.44
N THR A 343 -8.26 -31.46 4.44
CA THR A 343 -7.82 -30.40 5.34
C THR A 343 -8.47 -29.06 4.97
N VAL A 344 -8.53 -28.73 3.68
CA VAL A 344 -9.16 -27.52 3.13
C VAL A 344 -10.67 -27.55 3.38
N VAL A 345 -11.33 -28.69 3.12
CA VAL A 345 -12.76 -28.88 3.38
C VAL A 345 -13.05 -28.80 4.88
N ARG A 346 -12.23 -29.40 5.74
CA ARG A 346 -12.39 -29.30 7.20
C ARG A 346 -12.26 -27.87 7.71
N VAL A 347 -11.29 -27.09 7.21
CA VAL A 347 -11.12 -25.68 7.58
C VAL A 347 -12.26 -24.83 7.04
N SER A 348 -12.72 -25.07 5.81
CA SER A 348 -13.87 -24.37 5.22
C SER A 348 -15.17 -24.66 6.00
N ASN A 349 -15.44 -25.93 6.33
CA ASN A 349 -16.61 -26.34 7.11
C ASN A 349 -16.59 -25.81 8.54
N LYS A 350 -15.41 -25.71 9.17
CA LYS A 350 -15.27 -25.06 10.49
C LYS A 350 -15.71 -23.60 10.42
N HIS A 351 -15.47 -22.91 9.31
CA HIS A 351 -15.87 -21.51 9.13
C HIS A 351 -17.38 -21.36 8.88
N ASN A 352 -18.01 -22.33 8.23
CA ASN A 352 -19.47 -22.35 7.99
C ASN A 352 -20.27 -22.79 9.22
N ASN A 353 -19.69 -23.60 10.11
CA ASN A 353 -20.36 -24.14 11.31
C ASN A 353 -20.13 -23.31 12.59
N VAL A 354 -19.27 -22.28 12.56
CA VAL A 354 -19.32 -21.26 13.62
C VAL A 354 -20.61 -20.50 13.37
N GLU A 355 -21.60 -20.70 14.25
CA GLU A 355 -22.82 -19.91 14.28
C GLU A 355 -22.49 -18.46 13.94
N ILE A 356 -23.21 -17.93 12.94
CA ILE A 356 -23.19 -16.52 12.56
C ILE A 356 -23.74 -15.74 13.76
N SER A 357 -22.93 -15.60 14.81
CA SER A 357 -23.06 -14.49 15.73
C SER A 357 -22.82 -13.26 14.87
N ALA A 358 -23.72 -12.28 14.97
CA ALA A 358 -23.69 -11.02 14.24
C ALA A 358 -22.41 -10.17 14.50
N GLU A 359 -21.41 -10.74 15.17
CA GLU A 359 -20.14 -10.15 15.58
C GLU A 359 -18.93 -10.58 14.71
N SER A 360 -19.11 -11.44 13.70
CA SER A 360 -17.98 -11.78 12.81
C SER A 360 -17.63 -10.58 11.90
N GLU A 361 -16.48 -9.96 12.17
CA GLU A 361 -15.96 -8.72 11.54
C GLU A 361 -15.75 -8.80 10.01
N TYR A 362 -16.02 -9.94 9.36
CA TYR A 362 -15.69 -10.21 7.94
C TYR A 362 -16.79 -10.94 7.14
N VAL A 363 -18.07 -10.61 7.35
CA VAL A 363 -19.22 -11.22 6.65
C VAL A 363 -19.04 -11.29 5.12
N ILE A 364 -18.44 -10.26 4.52
CA ILE A 364 -18.22 -10.11 3.07
C ILE A 364 -17.35 -11.26 2.49
N ILE A 365 -16.49 -11.86 3.30
CA ILE A 365 -15.48 -12.85 2.86
C ILE A 365 -15.91 -14.26 3.28
N SER A 366 -16.97 -14.39 4.09
CA SER A 366 -17.44 -15.68 4.62
C SER A 366 -17.68 -16.71 3.51
N SER A 367 -18.30 -16.29 2.40
CA SER A 367 -18.60 -17.10 1.21
C SER A 367 -17.38 -17.51 0.37
N TRP A 368 -16.19 -16.94 0.61
CA TRP A 368 -15.02 -17.24 -0.22
C TRP A 368 -14.33 -18.54 0.20
N ASN A 369 -14.23 -19.49 -0.71
CA ASN A 369 -13.39 -20.68 -0.58
C ASN A 369 -11.94 -20.40 -1.01
N LEU A 370 -11.34 -19.34 -0.46
CA LEU A 370 -10.09 -18.75 -0.96
C LEU A 370 -8.96 -19.76 -1.25
N VAL A 371 -8.68 -20.65 -0.30
CA VAL A 371 -7.59 -21.64 -0.41
C VAL A 371 -7.91 -22.71 -1.44
N LEU A 372 -9.16 -23.17 -1.50
CA LEU A 372 -9.63 -24.17 -2.46
C LEU A 372 -9.60 -23.62 -3.88
N ASP A 373 -10.12 -22.40 -4.05
CA ASP A 373 -10.10 -21.68 -5.32
C ASP A 373 -8.66 -21.48 -5.80
N ALA A 374 -7.75 -21.05 -4.93
CA ALA A 374 -6.35 -20.91 -5.31
C ALA A 374 -5.69 -22.25 -5.64
N LYS A 375 -5.98 -23.33 -4.91
CA LYS A 375 -5.50 -24.69 -5.21
C LYS A 375 -5.97 -25.13 -6.61
N LEU A 376 -7.27 -25.06 -6.88
CA LEU A 376 -7.86 -25.43 -8.16
C LEU A 376 -7.27 -24.61 -9.31
N LEU A 377 -7.16 -23.29 -9.13
CA LEU A 377 -6.54 -22.42 -10.12
C LEU A 377 -5.08 -22.81 -10.38
N SER A 378 -4.33 -23.16 -9.34
CA SER A 378 -2.92 -23.58 -9.46
C SER A 378 -2.79 -24.89 -10.22
N GLU A 379 -3.62 -25.89 -9.93
CA GLU A 379 -3.61 -27.20 -10.60
C GLU A 379 -3.89 -27.05 -12.10
N LEU A 380 -4.82 -26.18 -12.47
CA LEU A 380 -5.13 -25.88 -13.87
C LEU A 380 -4.01 -25.10 -14.60
N LEU A 381 -3.15 -24.37 -13.87
CA LEU A 381 -2.07 -23.57 -14.43
C LEU A 381 -0.74 -24.32 -14.52
N ILE A 382 -0.42 -25.20 -13.57
CA ILE A 382 0.92 -25.80 -13.40
C ILE A 382 1.39 -26.54 -14.66
N ASP A 383 0.50 -27.32 -15.26
CA ASP A 383 0.82 -28.19 -16.41
C ASP A 383 0.71 -27.47 -17.76
N ARG A 384 0.33 -26.18 -17.76
CA ARG A 384 0.26 -25.39 -18.99
C ARG A 384 1.63 -24.92 -19.44
N GLU A 385 1.90 -25.08 -20.73
CA GLU A 385 3.12 -24.59 -21.39
C GLU A 385 3.17 -23.05 -21.43
N ASP A 386 2.01 -22.42 -21.63
CA ASP A 386 1.85 -20.97 -21.78
C ASP A 386 1.61 -20.21 -20.47
N LYS A 387 1.66 -20.89 -19.31
CA LYS A 387 1.20 -20.35 -18.01
C LYS A 387 1.76 -18.98 -17.65
N TRP A 388 3.05 -18.75 -17.87
CA TRP A 388 3.69 -17.49 -17.50
C TRP A 388 3.28 -16.33 -18.41
N SER A 389 3.08 -16.62 -19.69
CA SER A 389 2.57 -15.65 -20.66
C SER A 389 1.11 -15.31 -20.35
N LEU A 390 0.29 -16.33 -20.02
CA LEU A 390 -1.08 -16.15 -19.55
C LEU A 390 -1.12 -15.31 -18.27
N LEU A 391 -0.31 -15.63 -17.26
CA LEU A 391 -0.25 -14.89 -16.00
C LEU A 391 0.17 -13.42 -16.22
N CYS A 392 1.18 -13.16 -17.06
CA CYS A 392 1.55 -11.80 -17.44
C CYS A 392 0.37 -11.05 -18.06
N SER A 393 -0.35 -11.70 -18.99
CA SER A 393 -1.51 -11.11 -19.65
C SER A 393 -2.64 -10.80 -18.67
N ILE A 394 -2.96 -11.73 -17.77
CA ILE A 394 -4.01 -11.55 -16.76
C ILE A 394 -3.68 -10.41 -15.80
N TRP A 395 -2.46 -10.40 -15.25
CA TRP A 395 -2.06 -9.35 -14.31
C TRP A 395 -2.02 -7.97 -14.95
N THR A 396 -1.58 -7.90 -16.20
CA THR A 396 -1.53 -6.64 -16.95
C THR A 396 -2.95 -6.13 -17.28
N GLU A 397 -3.87 -7.03 -17.65
CA GLU A 397 -5.28 -6.67 -17.86
C GLU A 397 -5.95 -6.20 -16.56
N MET A 398 -5.72 -6.89 -15.42
CA MET A 398 -6.20 -6.44 -14.11
C MET A 398 -5.62 -5.06 -13.72
N LEU A 399 -4.35 -4.80 -14.04
CA LEU A 399 -3.73 -3.49 -13.82
C LEU A 399 -4.41 -2.40 -14.67
N PHE A 400 -4.69 -2.67 -15.93
CA PHE A 400 -5.37 -1.71 -16.83
C PHE A 400 -6.82 -1.48 -16.47
N TYR A 401 -7.52 -2.52 -16.04
CA TYR A 401 -8.85 -2.41 -15.46
C TYR A 401 -8.82 -1.51 -14.22
N ALA A 402 -7.92 -1.77 -13.28
CA ALA A 402 -7.78 -0.97 -12.07
C ALA A 402 -7.46 0.49 -12.41
N ALA A 403 -6.50 0.72 -13.32
CA ALA A 403 -6.14 2.05 -13.79
C ALA A 403 -7.32 2.79 -14.45
N SER A 404 -8.13 2.10 -15.27
CA SER A 404 -9.27 2.71 -15.98
C SER A 404 -10.44 3.05 -15.05
N ASN A 405 -10.65 2.23 -14.01
CA ASN A 405 -11.78 2.34 -13.10
C ASN A 405 -11.45 3.13 -11.81
N CYS A 406 -10.18 3.44 -11.57
CA CYS A 406 -9.77 4.29 -10.46
C CYS A 406 -10.25 5.73 -10.67
N PRO A 407 -10.89 6.36 -9.66
CA PRO A 407 -11.23 7.77 -9.71
C PRO A 407 -10.00 8.62 -10.04
N TRP A 408 -10.12 9.48 -11.04
CA TRP A 408 -9.05 10.35 -11.52
C TRP A 408 -8.43 11.22 -10.40
N VAL A 409 -9.18 11.53 -9.35
CA VAL A 409 -8.72 12.24 -8.15
C VAL A 409 -7.57 11.50 -7.47
N HIS A 410 -7.63 10.17 -7.37
CA HIS A 410 -6.56 9.38 -6.75
C HIS A 410 -5.31 9.32 -7.63
N HIS A 411 -5.46 9.24 -8.96
CA HIS A 411 -4.33 9.34 -9.89
C HIS A 411 -3.64 10.69 -9.80
N THR A 412 -4.41 11.77 -9.78
CA THR A 412 -3.87 13.13 -9.66
C THR A 412 -3.20 13.39 -8.31
N GLU A 413 -3.73 12.82 -7.22
CA GLU A 413 -3.05 12.82 -5.92
C GLU A 413 -1.71 12.06 -5.97
N GLN A 414 -1.64 10.92 -6.65
CA GLN A 414 -0.39 10.18 -6.82
C GLN A 414 0.62 10.95 -7.68
N LEU A 415 0.19 11.57 -8.78
CA LEU A 415 1.07 12.35 -9.66
C LEU A 415 1.80 13.47 -8.92
N ARG A 416 1.18 14.06 -7.90
CA ARG A 416 1.85 15.03 -7.03
C ARG A 416 3.10 14.46 -6.36
N ARG A 417 3.07 13.19 -5.99
CA ARG A 417 4.17 12.50 -5.29
C ARG A 417 5.09 11.73 -6.24
N GLY A 418 4.99 12.01 -7.55
CA GLY A 418 5.79 11.34 -8.56
C GLY A 418 5.08 10.25 -9.37
N GLY A 419 3.85 9.93 -8.99
CA GLY A 419 3.07 8.86 -9.62
C GLY A 419 3.44 7.47 -9.12
N GLY A 420 2.93 6.47 -9.83
CA GLY A 420 3.20 5.05 -9.62
C GLY A 420 2.74 4.28 -10.86
N LEU A 421 3.13 3.01 -10.99
CA LEU A 421 2.89 2.23 -12.20
C LEU A 421 1.43 2.27 -12.68
N ILE A 422 0.46 2.06 -11.79
CA ILE A 422 -0.97 2.14 -12.13
C ILE A 422 -1.38 3.52 -12.67
N THR A 423 -0.74 4.60 -12.21
CA THR A 423 -1.01 5.95 -12.68
C THR A 423 -0.38 6.20 -14.06
N PHE A 424 0.79 5.63 -14.33
CA PHE A 424 1.36 5.65 -15.68
C PHE A 424 0.54 4.81 -16.66
N ALA A 425 0.07 3.64 -16.22
CA ALA A 425 -0.87 2.83 -16.99
C ALA A 425 -2.14 3.64 -17.31
N TRP A 426 -2.72 4.35 -16.34
CA TRP A 426 -3.86 5.24 -16.60
C TRP A 426 -3.54 6.33 -17.63
N ILE A 427 -2.38 7.00 -17.53
CA ILE A 427 -1.98 8.02 -18.53
C ILE A 427 -1.84 7.40 -19.92
N LEU A 428 -1.16 6.26 -20.04
CA LEU A 428 -0.99 5.55 -21.31
C LEU A 428 -2.34 5.18 -21.92
N LEU A 429 -3.27 4.66 -21.12
CA LEU A 429 -4.61 4.31 -21.58
C LEU A 429 -5.42 5.54 -22.02
N ASN A 430 -5.25 6.70 -21.38
CA ASN A 430 -5.92 7.93 -21.81
C ASN A 430 -5.29 8.55 -23.06
N HIS A 431 -3.97 8.40 -23.27
CA HIS A 431 -3.31 8.82 -24.51
C HIS A 431 -3.80 7.99 -25.71
N GLU A 432 -4.02 6.70 -25.48
CA GLU A 432 -4.46 5.74 -26.49
C GLU A 432 -5.96 5.76 -26.79
N THR A 433 -6.79 6.29 -25.89
CA THR A 433 -8.26 6.29 -26.08
C THR A 433 -8.71 7.64 -26.61
N ASN A 434 -9.70 7.65 -27.51
CA ASN A 434 -10.32 8.88 -28.04
C ASN A 434 -11.07 9.70 -26.95
N LYS A 435 -10.94 9.36 -25.67
CA LYS A 435 -11.61 10.01 -24.54
C LYS A 435 -11.27 11.50 -24.44
N PHE A 436 -10.16 11.94 -25.05
CA PHE A 436 -9.76 13.35 -25.17
C PHE A 436 -9.29 13.75 -26.58
N ASN A 437 -9.65 13.00 -27.62
CA ASN A 437 -9.29 13.43 -28.98
C ASN A 437 -10.21 14.58 -29.40
N ILE A 438 -9.77 15.81 -29.07
CA ILE A 438 -10.45 17.08 -29.39
C ILE A 438 -10.53 17.28 -30.92
N SER A 439 -9.87 16.45 -31.74
CA SER A 439 -9.95 16.50 -33.20
C SER A 439 -11.27 16.01 -33.80
N MET A 440 -12.26 15.63 -32.98
CA MET A 440 -13.61 15.25 -33.43
C MET A 440 -14.72 16.20 -32.93
N TYR A 441 -14.37 17.39 -32.46
CA TYR A 441 -15.33 18.47 -32.21
C TYR A 441 -14.99 19.73 -33.00
#